data_AF-D0NB04-F1
#
_entry.id   AF-D0NB04-F1
#
_cell.length_a   1.000
_cell.length_b   1.000
_cell.length_c   1.000
_cell.angle_alpha   90.00
_cell.angle_beta   90.00
_cell.angle_gamma   90.00
#
_symmetry.space_group_name_H-M   'P 1'
#
loop_
_entity.id
_entity.type
_entity.pdbx_description
1 polymer ?
#
loop_
_entity_poly.entity_id
_entity_poly.type
_entity_poly.pdbx_seq_one_letter_code
_entity_poly.pdbx_strand_id
1 'polypeptide(L)'
;MHKLWEKLNSHVKGHATKAADAWSVERPAESAWSGVMQLKANGRLVPAAKSPELWRFWTAYQRGNTVTLMIYEPVFARSTLTIQVLQAEVSIGEMVTRLQDVWGNTYQGSYSTWIVWANKMQRNLDRSTWDASVLDPPPSRLECYLSPSDGQVHEHLVHLTKSTRVALDTVNIALADNQELKDAWEAYGYRLGSQKRALEARKVDLEGYLGDIPVPAVDDVHDPIQRIENIENIEHQE
;
A
#
# COMPACT_ATOMS: atom_id res chain seq x y z
N MET A 1 -46.34 -12.15 29.34
CA MET A 1 -45.55 -10.99 29.77
C MET A 1 -44.72 -11.31 31.00
N HIS A 2 -45.29 -11.91 32.05
CA HIS A 2 -44.57 -12.41 33.23
C HIS A 2 -43.21 -13.08 32.97
N LYS A 3 -43.15 -14.12 32.12
CA LYS A 3 -41.87 -14.79 31.77
C LYS A 3 -40.84 -13.89 31.07
N LEU A 4 -41.28 -12.87 30.34
CA LEU A 4 -40.38 -11.88 29.73
C LEU A 4 -39.88 -10.89 30.77
N TRP A 5 -40.77 -10.48 31.68
CA TRP A 5 -40.42 -9.61 32.80
C TRP A 5 -39.41 -10.28 33.74
N GLU A 6 -39.64 -11.52 34.16
CA GLU A 6 -38.69 -12.26 35.02
C GLU A 6 -37.28 -12.35 34.43
N LYS A 7 -37.18 -12.51 33.10
CA LYS A 7 -35.88 -12.62 32.42
C LYS A 7 -35.20 -11.28 32.18
N LEU A 8 -35.96 -10.20 32.06
CA LEU A 8 -35.47 -8.91 31.59
C LEU A 8 -35.59 -7.78 32.62
N ASN A 9 -36.15 -8.05 33.81
CA ASN A 9 -36.28 -7.06 34.89
C ASN A 9 -34.91 -6.51 35.32
N SER A 10 -33.86 -7.32 35.25
CA SER A 10 -32.48 -6.93 35.60
C SER A 10 -31.90 -5.91 34.62
N HIS A 11 -32.46 -5.84 33.40
CA HIS A 11 -32.07 -4.90 32.36
C HIS A 11 -32.91 -3.61 32.38
N VAL A 12 -33.95 -3.53 33.21
CA VAL A 12 -34.72 -2.30 33.43
C VAL A 12 -33.99 -1.48 34.49
N LYS A 13 -33.45 -0.32 34.09
CA LYS A 13 -32.85 0.62 35.05
C LYS A 13 -33.94 1.19 35.96
N GLY A 14 -33.62 1.29 37.24
CA GLY A 14 -34.49 1.97 38.21
C GLY A 14 -34.50 3.47 37.98
N HIS A 15 -35.61 4.13 38.32
CA HIS A 15 -35.72 5.58 38.28
C HIS A 15 -35.22 6.19 39.59
N ALA A 16 -34.46 7.27 39.49
CA ALA A 16 -33.99 8.02 40.64
C ALA A 16 -35.13 8.89 41.18
N THR A 17 -35.49 8.68 42.45
CA THR A 17 -36.59 9.37 43.12
C THR A 17 -36.03 10.02 44.39
N LYS A 18 -36.20 11.34 44.51
CA LYS A 18 -35.71 12.11 45.66
C LYS A 18 -36.81 12.15 46.73
N ALA A 19 -36.57 11.54 47.88
CA ALA A 19 -37.43 11.62 49.05
C ALA A 19 -36.63 12.13 50.24
N ALA A 20 -37.14 13.16 50.93
CA ALA A 20 -36.59 13.72 52.17
C ALA A 20 -35.04 13.84 52.18
N ASP A 21 -34.50 14.54 51.17
CA ASP A 21 -33.07 14.80 50.96
C ASP A 21 -32.13 13.61 50.70
N ALA A 22 -32.67 12.42 50.45
CA ALA A 22 -31.91 11.28 49.91
C ALA A 22 -32.37 10.90 48.49
N TRP A 23 -31.41 10.63 47.60
CA TRP A 23 -31.68 10.00 46.31
C TRP A 23 -31.85 8.50 46.51
N SER A 24 -32.99 7.96 46.10
CA SER A 24 -33.26 6.52 46.11
C SER A 24 -33.54 6.02 44.70
N VAL A 25 -33.11 4.80 44.40
CA VAL A 25 -33.38 4.16 43.09
C VAL A 25 -34.57 3.22 43.28
N GLU A 26 -35.70 3.57 42.70
CA GLU A 26 -36.90 2.73 42.70
C GLU A 26 -36.92 1.92 41.41
N ARG A 27 -37.08 0.59 41.52
CA ARG A 27 -37.15 -0.29 40.34
C ARG A 27 -38.61 -0.43 39.91
N PRO A 28 -38.95 -0.21 38.62
CA PRO A 28 -40.29 -0.42 38.12
C PRO A 28 -40.79 -1.84 38.43
N ALA A 29 -42.06 -1.97 38.83
CA ALA A 29 -42.72 -3.26 39.04
C ALA A 29 -43.29 -3.83 37.74
N GLU A 30 -43.62 -5.13 37.71
CA GLU A 30 -44.19 -5.80 36.53
C GLU A 30 -45.47 -5.11 36.02
N SER A 31 -46.27 -4.53 36.90
CA SER A 31 -47.48 -3.79 36.54
C SER A 31 -47.20 -2.56 35.66
N ALA A 32 -45.99 -1.99 35.72
CA ALA A 32 -45.56 -0.82 34.97
C ALA A 32 -44.78 -1.17 33.68
N TRP A 33 -44.73 -2.45 33.29
CA TRP A 33 -43.88 -2.93 32.19
C TRP A 33 -44.10 -2.20 30.86
N SER A 34 -45.34 -1.77 30.56
CA SER A 34 -45.67 -1.10 29.30
C SER A 34 -45.05 0.30 29.15
N GLY A 35 -44.63 0.92 30.26
CA GLY A 35 -43.94 2.22 30.24
C GLY A 35 -42.44 2.09 29.99
N VAL A 36 -41.86 0.94 30.33
CA VAL A 36 -40.40 0.69 30.26
C VAL A 36 -40.02 -0.29 29.16
N MET A 37 -40.98 -1.02 28.58
CA MET A 37 -40.75 -1.99 27.53
C MET A 37 -41.84 -1.92 26.46
N GLN A 38 -41.46 -1.93 25.18
CA GLN A 38 -42.38 -2.00 24.05
C GLN A 38 -41.89 -2.90 22.94
N LEU A 39 -42.79 -3.74 22.42
CA LEU A 39 -42.49 -4.65 21.32
C LEU A 39 -42.73 -3.95 19.98
N LYS A 40 -41.87 -4.19 19.01
CA LYS A 40 -41.96 -3.70 17.63
C LYS A 40 -41.82 -4.87 16.67
N ALA A 41 -42.80 -5.06 15.80
CA ALA A 41 -42.81 -6.11 14.79
C ALA A 41 -43.11 -5.48 13.42
N ASN A 42 -42.36 -5.86 12.39
CA ASN A 42 -42.52 -5.36 11.01
C ASN A 42 -42.60 -3.83 10.92
N GLY A 43 -41.74 -3.14 11.66
CA GLY A 43 -41.69 -1.67 11.69
C GLY A 43 -42.77 -0.99 12.54
N ARG A 44 -43.77 -1.71 13.05
CA ARG A 44 -44.90 -1.16 13.81
C ARG A 44 -44.80 -1.47 15.31
N LEU A 45 -45.15 -0.49 16.13
CA LEU A 45 -45.24 -0.66 17.58
C LEU A 45 -46.45 -1.53 17.94
N VAL A 46 -46.23 -2.48 18.82
CA VAL A 46 -47.28 -3.35 19.34
C VAL A 46 -47.93 -2.67 20.54
N PRO A 47 -49.26 -2.46 20.53
CA PRO A 47 -49.97 -1.93 21.68
C PRO A 47 -49.78 -2.84 22.89
N ALA A 48 -49.41 -2.28 24.04
CA ALA A 48 -49.20 -3.03 25.28
C ALA A 48 -50.53 -3.46 25.93
N ALA A 49 -51.61 -2.72 25.69
CA ALA A 49 -52.96 -2.96 26.23
C ALA A 49 -53.78 -3.98 25.42
N LYS A 50 -53.17 -5.11 25.00
CA LYS A 50 -53.93 -6.19 24.34
C LYS A 50 -54.53 -7.16 25.36
N SER A 51 -55.71 -7.68 25.07
CA SER A 51 -56.29 -8.78 25.84
C SER A 51 -55.43 -10.05 25.74
N PRO A 52 -55.50 -10.97 26.73
CA PRO A 52 -54.72 -12.21 26.71
C PRO A 52 -54.92 -13.07 25.45
N GLU A 53 -56.14 -13.06 24.90
CA GLU A 53 -56.48 -13.78 23.66
C GLU A 53 -55.79 -13.18 22.44
N LEU A 54 -55.80 -11.85 22.31
CA LEU A 54 -55.08 -11.15 21.24
C LEU A 54 -53.57 -11.30 21.35
N TRP A 55 -53.03 -11.45 22.56
CA TRP A 55 -51.63 -11.81 22.76
C TRP A 55 -51.32 -13.21 22.24
N ARG A 56 -52.16 -14.21 22.54
CA ARG A 56 -51.99 -15.59 22.04
C ARG A 56 -52.02 -15.65 20.52
N PHE A 57 -53.02 -15.03 19.89
CA PHE A 57 -53.09 -14.94 18.43
C PHE A 57 -51.89 -14.22 17.83
N TRP A 58 -51.45 -13.10 18.42
CA TRP A 58 -50.29 -12.38 17.94
C TRP A 58 -48.99 -13.20 18.09
N THR A 59 -48.81 -13.93 19.19
CA THR A 59 -47.64 -14.82 19.35
C THR A 59 -47.63 -15.97 18.36
N ALA A 60 -48.80 -16.52 18.02
CA ALA A 60 -48.91 -17.56 17.00
C ALA A 60 -48.61 -16.99 15.60
N TYR A 61 -49.10 -15.79 15.29
CA TYR A 61 -48.86 -15.09 14.03
C TYR A 61 -47.39 -14.67 13.83
N GLN A 62 -46.68 -14.35 14.91
CA GLN A 62 -45.26 -13.96 14.85
C GLN A 62 -44.29 -15.15 14.95
N ARG A 63 -44.80 -16.39 14.95
CA ARG A 63 -43.96 -17.59 15.06
C ARG A 63 -43.09 -17.73 13.80
N GLY A 64 -41.77 -17.57 13.97
CA GLY A 64 -40.79 -17.55 12.88
C GLY A 64 -40.36 -16.15 12.41
N ASN A 65 -41.01 -15.09 12.91
CA ASN A 65 -40.66 -13.70 12.61
C ASN A 65 -39.86 -13.06 13.75
N THR A 66 -38.90 -12.20 13.40
CA THR A 66 -38.10 -11.45 14.37
C THR A 66 -38.89 -10.27 14.93
N VAL A 67 -39.07 -10.24 16.25
CA VAL A 67 -39.67 -9.11 16.97
C VAL A 67 -38.59 -8.38 17.75
N THR A 68 -38.56 -7.05 17.65
CA THR A 68 -37.66 -6.19 18.42
C THR A 68 -38.31 -5.78 19.72
N LEU A 69 -37.64 -6.00 20.86
CA LEU A 69 -38.04 -5.42 22.14
C LEU A 69 -37.24 -4.12 22.36
N MET A 70 -37.95 -3.03 22.63
CA MET A 70 -37.36 -1.76 23.03
C MET A 70 -37.54 -1.58 24.52
N ILE A 71 -36.46 -1.30 25.25
CA ILE A 71 -36.51 -0.96 26.66
C ILE A 71 -36.25 0.55 26.74
N TYR A 72 -37.23 1.31 27.24
CA TYR A 72 -37.14 2.77 27.32
C TYR A 72 -36.42 3.18 28.60
N GLU A 73 -35.37 3.98 28.46
CA GLU A 73 -34.82 4.76 29.56
C GLU A 73 -35.64 6.07 29.68
N PRO A 74 -36.13 6.43 30.87
CA PRO A 74 -36.60 7.78 31.07
C PRO A 74 -35.38 8.70 31.08
N VAL A 75 -35.51 9.85 30.41
CA VAL A 75 -34.52 10.92 30.19
C VAL A 75 -33.65 10.73 28.92
N PHE A 76 -34.19 11.22 27.80
CA PHE A 76 -33.46 11.81 26.67
C PHE A 76 -32.32 10.99 26.02
N ALA A 77 -32.66 10.08 25.09
CA ALA A 77 -31.99 9.94 23.78
C ALA A 77 -32.50 8.69 23.04
N ARG A 78 -32.83 8.87 21.76
CA ARG A 78 -33.31 7.81 20.87
C ARG A 78 -32.09 7.08 20.30
N SER A 79 -31.65 6.00 20.97
CA SER A 79 -30.52 5.18 20.53
C SER A 79 -31.03 3.81 20.08
N THR A 80 -31.02 3.54 18.77
CA THR A 80 -31.20 2.18 18.25
C THR A 80 -29.90 1.42 18.46
N LEU A 81 -29.88 0.50 19.43
CA LEU A 81 -28.72 -0.34 19.74
C LEU A 81 -29.08 -1.81 19.50
N THR A 82 -28.47 -2.42 18.48
CA THR A 82 -28.19 -3.87 18.50
C THR A 82 -26.90 -4.09 19.28
N ILE A 83 -27.01 -4.49 20.56
CA ILE A 83 -25.85 -4.91 21.37
C ILE A 83 -26.26 -6.13 22.22
N GLN A 84 -25.51 -7.23 22.05
CA GLN A 84 -25.29 -8.23 23.10
C GLN A 84 -24.23 -7.69 24.07
N VAL A 85 -24.64 -7.57 25.34
CA VAL A 85 -23.88 -7.55 26.61
C VAL A 85 -22.69 -6.58 26.77
N LEU A 86 -22.84 -5.69 27.76
CA LEU A 86 -21.81 -4.83 28.36
C LEU A 86 -20.80 -5.64 29.20
N GLN A 87 -19.52 -5.32 29.07
CA GLN A 87 -18.58 -5.32 30.20
C GLN A 87 -17.68 -4.07 30.08
N ALA A 88 -17.70 -3.24 31.11
CA ALA A 88 -16.73 -2.17 31.28
C ALA A 88 -15.68 -2.65 32.27
N GLU A 89 -14.42 -2.77 31.85
CA GLU A 89 -13.26 -2.71 32.77
C GLU A 89 -11.92 -2.32 32.10
N VAL A 90 -11.96 -1.89 30.83
CA VAL A 90 -11.03 -0.93 30.19
C VAL A 90 -11.89 -0.11 29.25
N SER A 91 -11.97 1.20 29.45
CA SER A 91 -12.74 2.05 28.54
C SER A 91 -12.16 1.89 27.13
N ILE A 92 -13.00 1.76 26.10
CA ILE A 92 -12.55 1.79 24.69
C ILE A 92 -11.58 2.98 24.46
N GLY A 93 -11.81 4.10 25.16
CA GLY A 93 -10.91 5.25 25.14
C GLY A 93 -9.49 4.94 25.63
N GLU A 94 -9.31 4.13 26.67
CA GLU A 94 -7.99 3.74 27.17
C GLU A 94 -7.24 2.85 26.17
N MET A 95 -7.95 1.92 25.51
CA MET A 95 -7.35 1.11 24.45
C MET A 95 -6.97 1.96 23.23
N VAL A 96 -7.79 2.95 22.87
CA VAL A 96 -7.47 3.93 21.84
C VAL A 96 -6.22 4.72 22.20
N THR A 97 -6.09 5.19 23.44
CA THR A 97 -4.90 5.91 23.90
C THR A 97 -3.65 5.04 23.79
N ARG A 98 -3.72 3.76 24.18
CA ARG A 98 -2.58 2.82 24.04
C ARG A 98 -2.18 2.61 22.59
N LEU A 99 -3.15 2.41 21.70
CA LEU A 99 -2.88 2.29 20.27
C LEU A 99 -2.26 3.58 19.70
N GLN A 100 -2.72 4.75 20.13
CA GLN A 100 -2.15 6.03 19.71
C GLN A 100 -0.76 6.29 20.31
N ASP A 101 -0.46 5.80 21.51
CA ASP A 101 0.87 5.91 22.11
C ASP A 101 1.91 5.09 21.33
N VAL A 102 1.55 3.86 20.94
CA VAL A 102 2.44 2.99 20.15
C VAL A 102 2.52 3.43 18.69
N TRP A 103 1.39 3.75 18.06
CA TRP A 103 1.30 3.92 16.62
C TRP A 103 1.00 5.34 16.15
N GLY A 104 0.69 6.29 17.03
CA GLY A 104 0.32 7.66 16.65
C GLY A 104 1.46 8.44 16.00
N ASN A 105 2.71 8.03 16.24
CA ASN A 105 3.88 8.57 15.57
C ASN A 105 4.11 7.97 14.18
N THR A 106 3.46 6.85 13.84
CA THR A 106 3.58 6.16 12.55
C THR A 106 2.36 6.40 11.68
N TYR A 107 1.17 6.39 12.29
CA TYR A 107 -0.11 6.49 11.63
C TYR A 107 -0.96 7.62 12.21
N GLN A 108 -1.65 8.34 11.34
CA GLN A 108 -2.65 9.34 11.65
C GLN A 108 -4.01 8.88 11.11
N GLY A 109 -5.07 9.10 11.89
CA GLY A 109 -6.42 8.70 11.47
C GLY A 109 -7.49 9.34 12.35
N SER A 110 -8.73 9.30 11.86
CA SER A 110 -9.87 9.80 12.62
C SER A 110 -10.02 9.05 13.96
N TYR A 111 -10.51 9.72 14.99
CA TYR A 111 -10.77 9.07 16.29
C TYR A 111 -11.68 7.83 16.14
N SER A 112 -12.65 7.88 15.22
CA SER A 112 -13.49 6.74 14.86
C SER A 112 -12.70 5.54 14.31
N THR A 113 -11.65 5.77 13.52
CA THR A 113 -10.78 4.70 13.00
C THR A 113 -10.07 3.96 14.15
N TRP A 114 -9.52 4.71 15.11
CA TRP A 114 -8.88 4.15 16.30
C TRP A 114 -9.86 3.36 17.16
N ILE A 115 -11.09 3.87 17.32
CA ILE A 115 -12.17 3.15 18.02
C ILE A 115 -12.50 1.82 17.33
N VAL A 116 -12.54 1.77 15.99
CA VAL A 116 -12.82 0.53 15.26
C VAL A 116 -11.72 -0.49 15.49
N TRP A 117 -10.45 -0.06 15.52
CA TRP A 117 -9.32 -0.94 15.83
C TRP A 117 -9.40 -1.46 17.27
N ALA A 118 -9.55 -0.57 18.24
CA ALA A 118 -9.70 -0.91 19.66
C ALA A 118 -10.87 -1.89 19.89
N ASN A 119 -12.03 -1.63 19.29
CA ASN A 119 -13.18 -2.53 19.37
C ASN A 119 -12.90 -3.91 18.77
N LYS A 120 -12.18 -3.97 17.65
CA LYS A 120 -11.86 -5.25 17.01
C LYS A 120 -10.93 -6.08 17.89
N MET A 121 -9.97 -5.45 18.56
CA MET A 121 -9.10 -6.14 19.51
C MET A 121 -9.89 -6.61 20.73
N GLN A 122 -10.66 -5.73 21.35
CA GLN A 122 -11.45 -6.07 22.54
C GLN A 122 -12.50 -7.16 22.30
N ARG A 123 -13.04 -7.27 21.09
CA ARG A 123 -14.05 -8.28 20.74
C ARG A 123 -13.48 -9.64 20.37
N ASN A 124 -12.25 -9.70 19.87
CA ASN A 124 -11.69 -10.92 19.28
C ASN A 124 -10.51 -11.50 20.07
N LEU A 125 -10.00 -10.78 21.07
CA LEU A 125 -8.80 -11.15 21.82
C LEU A 125 -9.08 -11.11 23.33
N ASP A 126 -8.50 -12.06 24.05
CA ASP A 126 -8.54 -12.09 25.51
C ASP A 126 -7.65 -11.00 26.11
N ARG A 127 -8.01 -10.49 27.29
CA ARG A 127 -7.28 -9.40 27.96
C ARG A 127 -5.79 -9.67 28.15
N SER A 128 -5.40 -10.92 28.35
CA SER A 128 -4.00 -11.37 28.49
C SER A 128 -3.19 -11.23 27.20
N THR A 129 -3.83 -11.06 26.05
CA THR A 129 -3.18 -10.97 24.73
C THR A 129 -3.12 -9.55 24.17
N TRP A 130 -3.80 -8.59 24.80
CA TRP A 130 -3.88 -7.22 24.31
C TRP A 130 -2.54 -6.50 24.27
N ASP A 131 -1.72 -6.62 25.32
CA ASP A 131 -0.43 -5.92 25.35
C ASP A 131 0.53 -6.39 24.26
N ALA A 132 0.48 -7.68 23.90
CA ALA A 132 1.21 -8.20 22.74
C ALA A 132 0.61 -7.72 21.43
N SER A 133 -0.71 -7.79 21.27
CA SER A 133 -1.39 -7.43 20.02
C SER A 133 -1.46 -5.93 19.75
N VAL A 134 -1.26 -5.07 20.75
CA VAL A 134 -1.14 -3.61 20.55
C VAL A 134 0.15 -3.27 19.80
N LEU A 135 1.17 -4.12 19.89
CA LEU A 135 2.43 -3.98 19.15
C LEU A 135 2.33 -4.54 17.72
N ASP A 136 1.22 -5.19 17.36
CA ASP A 136 1.01 -5.65 15.99
C ASP A 136 0.55 -4.47 15.10
N PRO A 137 0.99 -4.42 13.83
CA PRO A 137 0.58 -3.37 12.90
C PRO A 137 -0.94 -3.39 12.65
N PRO A 138 -1.52 -2.28 12.15
CA PRO A 138 -2.95 -2.20 11.91
C PRO A 138 -3.42 -3.32 10.96
N PRO A 139 -4.57 -3.97 11.23
CA PRO A 139 -5.13 -4.96 10.32
C PRO A 139 -5.36 -4.37 8.92
N SER A 140 -5.15 -5.14 7.85
CA SER A 140 -5.17 -4.63 6.46
C SER A 140 -6.46 -3.90 6.05
N ARG A 141 -7.60 -4.21 6.69
CA ARG A 141 -8.88 -3.49 6.45
C ARG A 141 -8.91 -2.08 7.07
N LEU A 142 -8.04 -1.80 8.03
CA LEU A 142 -7.88 -0.51 8.70
C LEU A 142 -6.75 0.33 8.10
N GLU A 143 -5.79 -0.29 7.41
CA GLU A 143 -4.71 0.42 6.71
C GLU A 143 -5.25 1.49 5.75
N CYS A 144 -6.37 1.24 5.05
CA CYS A 144 -6.96 2.22 4.14
C CYS A 144 -7.60 3.44 4.82
N TYR A 145 -7.77 3.41 6.16
CA TYR A 145 -8.31 4.51 6.96
C TYR A 145 -7.25 5.19 7.83
N LEU A 146 -6.00 4.74 7.76
CA LEU A 146 -4.85 5.29 8.46
C LEU A 146 -3.86 5.85 7.44
N SER A 147 -3.51 7.11 7.58
CA SER A 147 -2.47 7.75 6.79
C SER A 147 -1.13 7.68 7.54
N PRO A 148 0.03 7.73 6.86
CA PRO A 148 1.32 7.96 7.52
C PRO A 148 1.28 9.26 8.32
N SER A 149 1.95 9.29 9.49
CA SER A 149 2.08 10.52 10.27
C SER A 149 2.94 11.56 9.54
N ASP A 150 2.74 12.85 9.83
CA ASP A 150 3.51 13.94 9.24
C ASP A 150 5.04 13.76 9.40
N GLY A 151 5.48 13.16 10.51
CA GLY A 151 6.90 12.86 10.76
C GLY A 151 7.47 11.81 9.82
N GLN A 152 6.71 10.72 9.59
CA GLN A 152 7.11 9.66 8.67
C GLN A 152 7.10 10.13 7.21
N VAL A 153 6.11 10.93 6.82
CA VAL A 153 6.06 11.57 5.49
C VAL A 153 7.27 12.48 5.31
N HIS A 154 7.60 13.29 6.31
CA HIS A 154 8.77 14.17 6.26
C HIS A 154 10.07 13.38 6.12
N GLU A 155 10.28 12.32 6.92
CA GLU A 155 11.46 11.47 6.84
C GLU A 155 11.58 10.78 5.47
N HIS A 156 10.47 10.26 4.94
CA HIS A 156 10.42 9.68 3.60
C HIS A 156 10.79 10.71 2.51
N LEU A 157 10.25 11.93 2.59
CA LEU A 157 10.59 13.01 1.66
C LEU A 157 12.07 13.41 1.77
N VAL A 158 12.64 13.46 2.98
CA VAL A 158 14.06 13.72 3.18
C VAL A 158 14.92 12.62 2.56
N HIS A 159 14.57 11.36 2.77
CA HIS A 159 15.27 10.23 2.18
C HIS A 159 15.17 10.24 0.65
N LEU A 160 13.97 10.46 0.10
CA LEU A 160 13.74 10.58 -1.34
C LEU A 160 14.55 11.73 -1.94
N THR A 161 14.57 12.89 -1.29
CA THR A 161 15.33 14.06 -1.72
C THR A 161 16.84 13.76 -1.74
N LYS A 162 17.36 13.13 -0.69
CA LYS A 162 18.77 12.71 -0.62
C LYS A 162 19.12 11.70 -1.72
N SER A 163 18.30 10.65 -1.86
CA SER A 163 18.48 9.62 -2.88
C SER A 163 18.44 10.20 -4.30
N THR A 164 17.46 11.08 -4.57
CA THR A 164 17.32 11.75 -5.88
C THR A 164 18.52 12.64 -6.19
N ARG A 165 19.06 13.33 -5.18
CA ARG A 165 20.26 14.15 -5.34
C ARG A 165 21.49 13.31 -5.69
N VAL A 166 21.70 12.19 -5.01
CA VAL A 166 22.81 11.27 -5.32
C VAL A 166 22.67 10.68 -6.73
N ALA A 167 21.46 10.30 -7.13
CA ALA A 167 21.19 9.82 -8.48
C ALA A 167 21.50 10.90 -9.53
N LEU A 168 21.09 12.14 -9.28
CA LEU A 168 21.39 13.28 -10.15
C LEU A 168 22.89 13.54 -10.26
N ASP A 169 23.62 13.52 -9.14
CA ASP A 169 25.07 13.70 -9.13
C ASP A 169 25.77 12.59 -9.94
N THR A 170 25.31 11.35 -9.82
CA THR A 170 25.83 10.21 -10.60
C THR A 170 25.62 10.41 -12.10
N VAL A 171 24.43 10.87 -12.51
CA VAL A 171 24.13 11.17 -13.91
C VAL A 171 24.99 12.32 -14.43
N ASN A 172 25.19 13.38 -13.63
CA ASN A 172 26.03 14.50 -14.02
C ASN A 172 27.50 14.08 -14.22
N ILE A 173 28.04 13.20 -13.36
CA ILE A 173 29.38 12.63 -13.54
C ILE A 173 29.44 11.82 -14.84
N ALA A 174 28.47 10.93 -15.08
CA ALA A 174 28.43 10.13 -16.31
C ALA A 174 28.30 10.98 -17.58
N LEU A 175 27.60 12.12 -17.52
CA LEU A 175 27.53 13.08 -18.63
C LEU A 175 28.87 13.76 -18.87
N ALA A 176 29.60 14.13 -17.80
CA ALA A 176 30.95 14.69 -17.93
C ALA A 176 31.91 13.67 -18.57
N ASP A 177 31.91 12.42 -18.09
CA ASP A 177 32.72 11.33 -18.66
C ASP A 177 32.38 11.09 -20.14
N ASN A 178 31.09 11.16 -20.50
CA ASN A 178 30.65 11.01 -21.89
C ASN A 178 31.18 12.15 -22.78
N GLN A 179 31.21 13.38 -22.25
CA GLN A 179 31.78 14.52 -22.98
C GLN A 179 33.29 14.34 -23.19
N GLU A 180 34.03 13.88 -22.19
CA GLU A 180 35.46 13.57 -22.35
C GLU A 180 35.70 12.49 -23.41
N LEU A 181 34.89 11.43 -23.42
CA LEU A 181 34.96 10.38 -24.44
C LEU A 181 34.68 10.92 -25.84
N LYS A 182 33.72 11.84 -25.97
CA LYS A 182 33.41 12.49 -27.24
C LYS A 182 34.59 13.33 -27.73
N ASP A 183 35.19 14.14 -26.87
CA ASP A 183 36.33 14.97 -27.22
C ASP A 183 37.53 14.11 -27.66
N ALA A 184 37.77 13.00 -26.95
CA ALA A 184 38.81 12.03 -27.31
C ALA A 184 38.51 11.37 -28.67
N TRP A 185 37.26 10.97 -28.92
CA TRP A 185 36.85 10.42 -30.22
C TRP A 185 37.12 11.41 -31.35
N GLU A 186 36.77 12.69 -31.16
CA GLU A 186 36.97 13.72 -32.17
C GLU A 186 38.45 13.90 -32.47
N ALA A 187 39.30 13.92 -31.44
CA ALA A 187 40.75 13.97 -31.58
C ALA A 187 41.30 12.77 -32.39
N TYR A 188 40.80 11.55 -32.15
CA TYR A 188 41.15 10.39 -32.96
C TYR A 188 40.69 10.54 -34.42
N GLY A 189 39.48 11.06 -34.65
CA GLY A 189 38.96 11.36 -35.98
C GLY A 189 39.88 12.33 -36.74
N TYR A 190 40.31 13.42 -36.09
CA TYR A 190 41.26 14.37 -36.68
C TYR A 190 42.60 13.73 -37.03
N ARG A 191 43.15 12.89 -36.14
CA ARG A 191 44.42 12.17 -36.38
C ARG A 191 44.30 11.21 -37.57
N LEU A 192 43.22 10.43 -37.64
CA LEU A 192 42.98 9.50 -38.73
C LEU A 192 42.82 10.25 -40.07
N GLY A 193 42.07 11.35 -40.08
CA GLY A 193 41.92 12.20 -41.26
C GLY A 193 43.23 12.85 -41.72
N SER A 194 44.12 13.19 -40.79
CA SER A 194 45.48 13.67 -41.12
C SER A 194 46.33 12.56 -41.74
N GLN A 195 46.32 11.36 -41.15
CA GLN A 195 47.04 10.20 -41.68
C GLN A 195 46.56 9.80 -43.08
N LYS A 196 45.24 9.79 -43.32
CA LYS A 196 44.66 9.52 -44.64
C LYS A 196 45.19 10.49 -45.69
N ARG A 197 45.15 11.80 -45.41
CA ARG A 197 45.67 12.83 -46.33
C ARG A 197 47.17 12.65 -46.61
N ALA A 198 47.96 12.31 -45.60
CA ALA A 198 49.39 12.05 -45.77
C ALA A 198 49.64 10.82 -46.67
N LEU A 199 48.84 9.76 -46.52
CA LEU A 199 48.93 8.57 -47.37
C LEU A 199 48.48 8.86 -48.81
N GLU A 200 47.42 9.65 -49.00
CA GLU A 200 46.95 10.08 -50.33
C GLU A 200 48.02 10.91 -51.05
N ALA A 201 48.66 11.87 -50.35
CA ALA A 201 49.76 12.64 -50.92
C ALA A 201 50.93 11.73 -51.34
N ARG A 202 51.34 10.82 -50.45
CA ARG A 202 52.44 9.89 -50.75
C ARG A 202 52.11 8.91 -51.87
N LYS A 203 50.84 8.52 -52.00
CA LYS A 203 50.37 7.72 -53.13
C LYS A 203 50.56 8.49 -54.44
N VAL A 204 50.12 9.76 -54.50
CA VAL A 204 50.29 10.62 -55.68
C VAL A 204 51.76 10.75 -56.06
N ASP A 205 52.64 10.96 -55.09
CA ASP A 205 54.09 11.05 -55.33
C ASP A 205 54.65 9.75 -55.95
N LEU A 206 54.24 8.59 -55.41
CA LEU A 206 54.67 7.27 -55.92
C LEU A 206 54.12 6.97 -57.32
N GLU A 207 52.87 7.32 -57.59
CA GLU A 207 52.27 7.20 -58.93
C GLU A 207 52.99 8.10 -59.94
N GLY A 208 53.40 9.31 -59.53
CA GLY A 208 54.25 10.19 -60.31
C GLY A 208 55.60 9.56 -60.64
N TYR A 209 56.32 9.06 -59.61
CA TYR A 209 57.60 8.38 -59.82
C TYR A 209 57.48 7.17 -60.75
N LEU A 210 56.40 6.38 -60.65
CA LEU A 210 56.17 5.24 -61.54
C LEU A 210 55.98 5.70 -63.00
N GLY A 211 55.29 6.81 -63.23
CA GLY A 211 55.11 7.40 -64.55
C GLY A 211 56.41 7.93 -65.17
N ASP A 212 57.37 8.36 -64.33
CA ASP A 212 58.67 8.87 -64.76
C ASP A 212 59.68 7.75 -65.09
N ILE A 213 59.42 6.49 -64.73
CA ILE A 213 60.32 5.37 -65.07
C ILE A 213 60.23 5.12 -66.58
N PRO A 214 61.32 5.34 -67.35
CA PRO A 214 61.31 5.10 -68.78
C PRO A 214 61.12 3.62 -69.08
N VAL A 215 60.16 3.30 -69.96
CA VAL A 215 60.04 1.94 -70.50
C VAL A 215 61.24 1.70 -71.41
N PRO A 216 61.99 0.59 -71.26
CA PRO A 216 63.10 0.29 -72.14
C PRO A 216 62.62 0.23 -73.59
N ALA A 217 63.42 0.75 -74.51
CA ALA A 217 63.10 0.68 -75.94
C ALA A 217 62.97 -0.78 -76.35
N VAL A 218 62.08 -1.08 -77.30
CA VAL A 218 61.85 -2.45 -77.79
C VAL A 218 63.16 -3.11 -78.26
N ASP A 219 64.09 -2.31 -78.79
CA ASP A 219 65.39 -2.77 -79.25
C ASP A 219 66.37 -3.14 -78.11
N ASP A 220 66.18 -2.59 -76.90
CA ASP A 220 66.99 -2.90 -75.70
C ASP A 220 66.46 -4.15 -74.96
N VAL A 221 65.24 -4.59 -75.26
CA VAL A 221 64.63 -5.81 -74.69
C VAL A 221 64.99 -7.00 -75.57
N HIS A 222 66.12 -7.64 -75.29
CA HIS A 222 66.49 -8.88 -75.95
C HIS A 222 65.52 -10.02 -75.61
N ASP A 223 64.98 -10.68 -76.63
CA ASP A 223 64.14 -11.87 -76.48
C ASP A 223 64.95 -12.99 -75.80
N PRO A 224 64.59 -13.40 -74.57
CA PRO A 224 65.32 -14.44 -73.85
C PRO A 224 65.28 -15.77 -74.60
N ILE A 225 64.27 -16.04 -75.43
CA ILE A 225 64.17 -17.28 -76.21
C ILE A 225 65.30 -17.37 -77.25
N GLN A 226 65.80 -16.25 -77.76
CA GLN A 226 66.92 -16.24 -78.72
C GLN A 226 68.28 -16.53 -78.07
N ARG A 227 68.39 -16.42 -76.74
CA ARG A 227 69.62 -16.69 -75.97
C ARG A 227 69.64 -18.04 -75.27
N ILE A 228 68.53 -18.79 -75.27
CA ILE A 228 68.50 -20.14 -74.73
C ILE A 228 69.27 -21.02 -75.72
N GLU A 229 70.51 -21.36 -75.35
CA GLU A 229 71.28 -22.39 -76.03
C GLU A 229 70.51 -23.71 -75.92
N ASN A 230 70.19 -24.32 -77.07
CA ASN A 230 69.51 -25.61 -77.09
C ASN A 230 70.47 -26.65 -76.51
N ILE A 231 70.28 -27.01 -75.24
CA ILE A 231 71.05 -28.08 -74.61
C ILE A 231 70.61 -29.38 -75.27
N GLU A 232 71.54 -30.12 -75.88
CA GLU A 232 71.25 -31.45 -76.42
C GLU A 232 70.68 -32.33 -75.30
N ASN A 233 69.54 -32.96 -75.59
CA ASN A 233 68.89 -33.84 -74.63
C ASN A 233 69.66 -35.18 -74.54
N ILE A 234 70.66 -35.21 -73.66
CA ILE A 234 71.49 -36.38 -73.36
C ILE A 234 70.75 -37.45 -72.52
N GLU A 235 69.57 -37.16 -71.97
CA GLU A 235 68.79 -38.13 -71.18
C GLU A 235 68.06 -39.17 -72.04
N HIS A 236 68.02 -38.99 -73.37
CA HIS A 236 67.31 -39.89 -74.30
C HIS A 236 68.20 -40.43 -75.43
N GLN A 237 69.53 -40.37 -75.29
CA GLN A 237 70.46 -41.04 -76.19
C GLN A 237 70.73 -42.48 -75.71
N GLU A 238 69.92 -43.41 -76.24
CA GLU A 238 70.02 -44.89 -76.23
C GLU A 238 70.12 -45.63 -74.88
#